data_AF-A0A928U3C6-F1
#
_entry.id   AF-A0A928U3C6-F1
#
_cell.length_a   1.000
_cell.length_b   1.000
_cell.length_c   1.000
_cell.angle_alpha   90.00
_cell.angle_beta   90.00
_cell.angle_gamma   90.00
#
_symmetry.space_group_name_H-M   'P 1'
#
loop_
_entity.id
_entity.type
_entity.pdbx_description
1 polymer ?
#
loop_
_entity_poly.entity_id
_entity_poly.type
_entity_poly.pdbx_seq_one_letter_code
_entity_poly.pdbx_strand_id
1 'polypeptide(L)'
;MLKYHSLRDKVFSLKNLYAAFKHVKKNKGKAGLDRVSIKQFESNLDVNIMSIHQELKTAIYNPAPVLRVYIPKGRHDKRPLGIPIVKDRIVQQAFRQIIEPIFEKGFSDNSFGFRPDRCCHDAIKRLEQYKQEGYTSVLDADIMAFYDTIPHKLIMDSLREKIADGWVLNSIENMLKAGVMEDGIVHETNKGTPQGGVISPLLANLIGDIIDKELEKAGYKFVRYADDFVVMTKTKDELPAALSYVKEIIAGKLGMKLSEDKTKLTNFERGFRFLGYDFKGKYKGISTKSLNKLKSLS
;
A
#
# COMPACT_ATOMS: atom_id res chain seq x y z
N MET A 1 12.53 -22.51 6.41
CA MET A 1 11.43 -21.64 5.92
C MET A 1 11.25 -21.91 4.44
N LEU A 2 10.02 -22.18 3.98
CA LEU A 2 9.73 -22.51 2.58
C LEU A 2 9.95 -21.26 1.70
N LYS A 3 10.84 -21.36 0.70
CA LYS A 3 11.04 -20.32 -0.32
C LYS A 3 10.50 -20.77 -1.67
N TYR A 4 9.95 -19.83 -2.43
CA TYR A 4 9.38 -20.06 -3.75
C TYR A 4 10.42 -19.71 -4.83
N HIS A 5 10.81 -20.69 -5.66
CA HIS A 5 11.95 -20.58 -6.60
C HIS A 5 11.56 -20.48 -8.08
N SER A 6 10.34 -20.87 -8.46
CA SER A 6 9.91 -20.96 -9.87
C SER A 6 8.55 -20.33 -10.05
N LEU A 7 8.51 -19.00 -10.01
CA LEU A 7 7.31 -18.18 -10.12
C LEU A 7 7.17 -17.53 -11.50
N ARG A 8 8.28 -17.36 -12.21
CA ARG A 8 8.36 -16.68 -13.52
C ARG A 8 7.32 -17.16 -14.55
N ASP A 9 7.18 -18.46 -14.74
CA ASP A 9 6.24 -19.10 -15.67
C ASP A 9 4.77 -18.76 -15.36
N LYS A 10 4.44 -18.67 -14.07
CA LYS A 10 3.09 -18.35 -13.58
C LYS A 10 2.76 -16.89 -13.83
N VAL A 11 3.73 -15.99 -13.65
CA VAL A 11 3.60 -14.55 -13.88
C VAL A 11 3.24 -14.27 -15.33
N PHE A 12 4.02 -14.78 -16.30
CA PHE A 12 3.80 -14.47 -17.71
C PHE A 12 2.77 -15.37 -18.41
N SER A 13 2.15 -16.34 -17.72
CA SER A 13 1.16 -17.21 -18.34
C SER A 13 0.02 -16.38 -18.95
N LEU A 14 -0.42 -16.74 -20.17
CA LEU A 14 -1.47 -15.99 -20.87
C LEU A 14 -2.74 -15.87 -20.01
N LYS A 15 -3.13 -16.96 -19.33
CA LYS A 15 -4.25 -16.97 -18.38
C LYS A 15 -4.11 -15.89 -17.31
N ASN A 16 -2.93 -15.76 -16.71
CA ASN A 16 -2.66 -14.75 -15.67
C ASN A 16 -2.68 -13.33 -16.25
N LEU A 17 -2.11 -13.12 -17.43
CA LEU A 17 -2.09 -11.81 -18.11
C LEU A 17 -3.49 -11.33 -18.52
N TYR A 18 -4.34 -12.22 -19.05
CA TYR A 18 -5.75 -11.88 -19.33
C TYR A 18 -6.52 -11.57 -18.05
N ALA A 19 -6.31 -12.32 -16.96
CA ALA A 19 -6.90 -12.01 -15.66
C ALA A 19 -6.44 -10.65 -15.13
N ALA A 20 -5.15 -10.34 -15.29
CA ALA A 20 -4.56 -9.07 -14.91
C ALA A 20 -5.16 -7.90 -15.70
N PHE A 21 -5.35 -8.05 -17.01
CA PHE A 21 -6.04 -7.05 -17.83
C PHE A 21 -7.48 -6.81 -17.36
N LYS A 22 -8.26 -7.88 -17.11
CA LYS A 22 -9.63 -7.76 -16.60
C LYS A 22 -9.68 -6.95 -15.29
N HIS A 23 -8.73 -7.19 -14.39
CA HIS A 23 -8.60 -6.44 -13.15
C HIS A 23 -8.26 -4.95 -13.41
N VAL A 24 -7.26 -4.67 -14.25
CA VAL A 24 -6.87 -3.30 -14.62
C VAL A 24 -8.02 -2.54 -15.29
N LYS A 25 -8.78 -3.21 -16.17
CA LYS A 25 -9.95 -2.65 -16.86
C LYS A 25 -11.04 -2.22 -15.87
N LYS A 26 -11.31 -3.04 -14.84
CA LYS A 26 -12.32 -2.74 -13.80
C LYS A 26 -12.02 -1.43 -13.07
N ASN A 27 -10.75 -1.08 -12.90
CA ASN A 27 -10.32 0.12 -12.17
C ASN A 27 -10.45 1.43 -12.98
N LYS A 28 -10.78 1.37 -14.28
CA LYS A 28 -11.04 2.54 -15.16
C LYS A 28 -9.95 3.64 -15.07
N GLY A 29 -8.69 3.25 -14.90
CA GLY A 29 -7.57 4.18 -14.75
C GLY A 29 -7.30 5.02 -16.00
N LYS A 30 -6.75 6.23 -15.80
CA LYS A 30 -6.32 7.13 -16.88
C LYS A 30 -5.15 6.55 -17.69
N ALA A 31 -4.94 7.07 -18.89
CA ALA A 31 -3.76 6.73 -19.70
C ALA A 31 -2.47 7.20 -19.00
N GLY A 32 -1.37 6.47 -19.23
CA GLY A 32 -0.03 6.84 -18.74
C GLY A 32 0.70 7.74 -19.73
N LEU A 33 2.04 7.72 -19.68
CA LEU A 33 2.90 8.56 -20.52
C LEU A 33 2.71 8.31 -22.03
N ASP A 34 2.38 7.07 -22.41
CA ASP A 34 2.17 6.63 -23.79
C ASP A 34 0.82 7.08 -24.36
N ARG A 35 -0.03 7.69 -23.54
CA ARG A 35 -1.39 8.15 -23.88
C ARG A 35 -2.31 7.05 -24.38
N VAL A 36 -1.95 5.77 -24.19
CA VAL A 36 -2.80 4.64 -24.54
C VAL A 36 -3.85 4.45 -23.46
N SER A 37 -5.11 4.63 -23.83
CA SER A 37 -6.25 4.35 -22.96
C SER A 37 -6.52 2.84 -22.84
N ILE A 38 -7.25 2.44 -21.80
CA ILE A 38 -7.69 1.05 -21.63
C ILE A 38 -8.52 0.59 -22.86
N LYS A 39 -9.34 1.47 -23.43
CA LYS A 39 -10.17 1.15 -24.61
C LYS A 39 -9.32 0.92 -25.86
N GLN A 40 -8.28 1.72 -26.07
CA GLN A 40 -7.33 1.52 -27.18
C GLN A 40 -6.47 0.28 -26.98
N PHE A 41 -6.06 -0.01 -25.74
CA PHE A 41 -5.36 -1.26 -25.45
C PHE A 41 -6.26 -2.48 -25.72
N GLU A 42 -7.55 -2.39 -25.37
CA GLU A 42 -8.51 -3.47 -25.56
C GLU A 42 -8.85 -3.75 -27.03
N SER A 43 -8.81 -2.74 -27.91
CA SER A 43 -9.18 -2.94 -29.32
C SER A 43 -8.27 -3.94 -30.04
N ASN A 44 -7.06 -4.17 -29.54
CA ASN A 44 -6.11 -5.18 -30.03
C ASN A 44 -5.63 -6.07 -28.87
N LEU A 45 -6.54 -6.48 -27.98
CA LEU A 45 -6.20 -7.13 -26.71
C LEU A 45 -5.26 -8.33 -26.87
N ASP A 46 -5.58 -9.26 -27.77
CA ASP A 46 -4.84 -10.51 -27.90
C ASP A 46 -3.40 -10.27 -28.37
N VAL A 47 -3.23 -9.38 -29.36
CA VAL A 47 -1.90 -8.96 -29.85
C VAL A 47 -1.10 -8.30 -28.73
N ASN A 48 -1.72 -7.39 -27.98
CA ASN A 48 -1.06 -6.68 -26.89
C ASN A 48 -0.66 -7.63 -25.75
N ILE A 49 -1.52 -8.58 -25.37
CA ILE A 49 -1.22 -9.58 -24.34
C ILE A 49 -0.14 -10.56 -24.80
N MET A 50 -0.17 -10.99 -26.07
CA MET A 50 0.89 -11.81 -26.65
C MET A 50 2.24 -11.08 -26.67
N SER A 51 2.25 -9.79 -26.98
CA SER A 51 3.47 -8.96 -26.90
C SER A 51 4.04 -8.96 -25.48
N ILE A 52 3.21 -8.68 -24.47
CA ILE A 52 3.62 -8.71 -23.06
C ILE A 52 4.15 -10.09 -22.65
N HIS A 53 3.44 -11.15 -23.07
CA HIS A 53 3.86 -12.53 -22.81
C HIS A 53 5.28 -12.79 -23.35
N GLN A 54 5.55 -12.43 -24.61
CA GLN A 54 6.85 -12.62 -25.21
C GLN A 54 7.92 -11.77 -24.51
N GLU A 55 7.65 -10.48 -24.25
CA GLU A 55 8.59 -9.58 -23.57
C GLU A 55 9.03 -10.13 -22.20
N LEU A 56 8.08 -10.66 -21.40
CA LEU A 56 8.38 -11.26 -20.10
C LEU A 56 9.09 -12.63 -20.23
N LYS A 57 8.66 -13.45 -21.19
CA LYS A 57 9.23 -14.78 -21.45
C LYS A 57 10.68 -14.69 -21.94
N THR A 58 11.02 -13.71 -22.75
CA THR A 58 12.39 -13.47 -23.24
C THR A 58 13.20 -12.53 -22.35
N ALA A 59 12.61 -12.03 -21.25
CA ALA A 59 13.25 -11.12 -20.29
C ALA A 59 13.73 -9.78 -20.90
N ILE A 60 13.05 -9.29 -21.94
CA ILE A 60 13.34 -7.99 -22.56
C ILE A 60 12.38 -6.88 -22.08
N TYR A 61 11.37 -7.23 -21.27
CA TYR A 61 10.48 -6.25 -20.66
C TYR A 61 11.26 -5.25 -19.80
N ASN A 62 11.09 -3.96 -20.09
CA ASN A 62 11.59 -2.86 -19.28
C ASN A 62 10.42 -1.96 -18.84
N PRO A 63 10.22 -1.74 -17.52
CA PRO A 63 9.18 -0.84 -17.03
C PRO A 63 9.39 0.59 -17.53
N ALA A 64 8.30 1.28 -17.86
CA ALA A 64 8.32 2.69 -18.22
C ALA A 64 8.24 3.58 -16.97
N PRO A 65 8.83 4.81 -17.00
CA PRO A 65 8.63 5.79 -15.95
C PRO A 65 7.15 6.10 -15.74
N VAL A 66 6.72 6.30 -14.49
CA VAL A 66 5.31 6.65 -14.24
C VAL A 66 5.05 8.12 -14.54
N LEU A 67 3.88 8.46 -15.11
CA LEU A 67 3.50 9.86 -15.35
C LEU A 67 3.13 10.53 -14.02
N ARG A 68 3.81 11.63 -13.65
CA ARG A 68 3.45 12.42 -12.47
C ARG A 68 2.17 13.22 -12.71
N VAL A 69 1.21 13.08 -11.80
CA VAL A 69 -0.01 13.89 -11.75
C VAL A 69 -0.24 14.34 -10.31
N TYR A 70 -0.62 15.60 -10.12
CA TYR A 70 -0.96 16.12 -8.81
C TYR A 70 -2.47 16.10 -8.57
N ILE A 71 -2.90 15.52 -7.45
CA ILE A 71 -4.30 15.50 -7.03
C ILE A 71 -4.46 16.37 -5.78
N PRO A 72 -5.51 17.21 -5.68
CA PRO A 72 -5.77 18.00 -4.49
C PRO A 72 -5.86 17.14 -3.22
N LYS A 73 -5.16 17.56 -2.16
CA LYS A 73 -5.17 16.95 -0.82
C LYS A 73 -5.63 18.00 0.19
N GLY A 74 -6.92 18.31 0.19
CA GLY A 74 -7.47 19.44 0.96
C GLY A 74 -7.36 20.76 0.19
N ARG A 75 -7.31 21.90 0.90
CA ARG A 75 -7.37 23.23 0.27
C ARG A 75 -6.06 23.72 -0.35
N HIS A 76 -4.91 23.39 0.24
CA HIS A 76 -3.61 23.96 -0.17
C HIS A 76 -2.53 22.92 -0.52
N ASP A 77 -2.75 21.65 -0.15
CA ASP A 77 -1.77 20.59 -0.34
C ASP A 77 -2.12 19.75 -1.60
N LYS A 78 -1.10 19.24 -2.28
CA LYS A 78 -1.25 18.40 -3.47
C LYS A 78 -0.54 17.07 -3.23
N ARG A 79 -1.21 15.96 -3.51
CA ARG A 79 -0.60 14.62 -3.45
C ARG A 79 -0.06 14.25 -4.84
N PRO A 80 1.22 13.92 -4.95
CA PRO A 80 1.76 13.39 -6.19
C PRO A 80 1.25 11.95 -6.40
N LEU A 81 0.78 11.65 -7.61
CA LEU A 81 0.39 10.32 -8.07
C LEU A 81 1.26 9.96 -9.27
N GLY A 82 1.71 8.70 -9.34
CA GLY A 82 2.32 8.12 -10.52
C GLY A 82 1.30 7.28 -11.27
N ILE A 83 1.06 7.59 -12.55
CA ILE A 83 0.18 6.81 -13.41
C ILE A 83 1.05 5.98 -14.37
N PRO A 84 1.20 4.65 -14.15
CA PRO A 84 1.90 3.79 -15.10
C PRO A 84 1.09 3.63 -16.39
N ILE A 85 1.77 3.28 -17.49
CA ILE A 85 1.10 2.90 -18.74
C ILE A 85 0.24 1.64 -18.57
N VAL A 86 -0.71 1.39 -19.49
CA VAL A 86 -1.62 0.24 -19.38
C VAL A 86 -0.84 -1.08 -19.34
N LYS A 87 0.19 -1.22 -20.18
CA LYS A 87 1.09 -2.38 -20.20
C LYS A 87 1.66 -2.68 -18.81
N ASP A 88 2.29 -1.70 -18.19
CA ASP A 88 2.95 -1.86 -16.89
C ASP A 88 1.95 -2.13 -15.77
N ARG A 89 0.73 -1.57 -15.83
CA ARG A 89 -0.33 -1.92 -14.88
C ARG A 89 -0.73 -3.38 -14.99
N ILE A 90 -0.81 -3.93 -16.20
CA ILE A 90 -1.10 -5.35 -16.44
C ILE A 90 0.03 -6.21 -15.91
N VAL A 91 1.29 -5.84 -16.20
CA VAL A 91 2.46 -6.56 -15.69
C VAL A 91 2.49 -6.53 -14.16
N GLN A 92 2.40 -5.36 -13.53
CA GLN A 92 2.36 -5.23 -12.06
C GLN A 92 1.23 -6.05 -11.43
N GLN A 93 0.04 -6.06 -12.05
CA GLN A 93 -1.07 -6.88 -11.61
C GLN A 93 -0.78 -8.38 -11.76
N ALA A 94 -0.14 -8.80 -12.85
CA ALA A 94 0.25 -10.19 -13.08
C ALA A 94 1.25 -10.68 -12.03
N PHE A 95 2.21 -9.83 -11.63
CA PHE A 95 3.11 -10.10 -10.51
C PHE A 95 2.35 -10.17 -9.18
N ARG A 96 1.47 -9.19 -8.91
CA ARG A 96 0.67 -9.14 -7.68
C ARG A 96 -0.17 -10.41 -7.49
N GLN A 97 -0.82 -10.91 -8.54
CA GLN A 97 -1.65 -12.12 -8.49
C GLN A 97 -0.88 -13.37 -8.06
N ILE A 98 0.44 -13.42 -8.31
CA ILE A 98 1.30 -14.55 -7.92
C ILE A 98 1.91 -14.32 -6.53
N ILE A 99 2.28 -13.08 -6.21
CA ILE A 99 3.03 -12.74 -4.99
C ILE A 99 2.10 -12.57 -3.79
N GLU A 100 0.96 -11.89 -3.96
CA GLU A 100 0.03 -11.58 -2.86
C GLU A 100 -0.38 -12.83 -2.05
N PRO A 101 -0.77 -13.97 -2.66
CA PRO A 101 -1.16 -15.17 -1.90
C PRO A 101 -0.03 -15.78 -1.05
N ILE A 102 1.24 -15.54 -1.41
CA ILE A 102 2.42 -16.04 -0.67
C ILE A 102 2.57 -15.28 0.66
N PHE A 103 2.27 -13.98 0.64
CA PHE A 103 2.45 -13.11 1.79
C PHE A 103 1.18 -12.99 2.64
N GLU A 104 0.00 -13.03 2.02
CA GLU A 104 -1.29 -12.84 2.67
C GLU A 104 -1.48 -13.73 3.91
N LYS A 105 -1.03 -14.99 3.85
CA LYS A 105 -1.10 -15.94 4.97
C LYS A 105 -0.28 -15.56 6.21
N GLY A 106 0.70 -14.67 6.04
CA GLY A 106 1.59 -14.23 7.12
C GLY A 106 1.31 -12.82 7.61
N PHE A 107 0.39 -12.08 6.99
CA PHE A 107 0.04 -10.74 7.41
C PHE A 107 -0.84 -10.76 8.66
N SER A 108 -0.57 -9.84 9.58
CA SER A 108 -1.34 -9.65 10.83
C SER A 108 -2.84 -9.55 10.58
N ASP A 109 -3.65 -10.16 11.45
CA ASP A 109 -5.11 -10.00 11.42
C ASP A 109 -5.59 -8.59 11.78
N ASN A 110 -4.70 -7.75 12.30
CA ASN A 110 -4.95 -6.34 12.60
C ASN A 110 -4.60 -5.40 11.43
N SER A 111 -4.16 -5.93 10.30
CA SER A 111 -3.91 -5.18 9.07
C SER A 111 -5.03 -5.37 8.05
N PHE A 112 -5.64 -4.28 7.59
CA PHE A 112 -6.86 -4.35 6.76
C PHE A 112 -6.71 -3.67 5.40
N GLY A 113 -5.80 -2.71 5.26
CA GLY A 113 -5.70 -1.88 4.07
C GLY A 113 -5.24 -2.66 2.84
N PHE A 114 -5.96 -2.52 1.72
CA PHE A 114 -5.59 -3.07 0.41
C PHE A 114 -5.36 -4.59 0.34
N ARG A 115 -5.98 -5.35 1.25
CA ARG A 115 -5.92 -6.81 1.31
C ARG A 115 -7.20 -7.45 0.75
N PRO A 116 -7.12 -8.66 0.17
CA PRO A 116 -8.30 -9.42 -0.22
C PRO A 116 -9.25 -9.62 0.96
N ASP A 117 -10.55 -9.50 0.70
CA ASP A 117 -11.64 -9.76 1.67
C ASP A 117 -11.55 -8.97 2.99
N ARG A 118 -10.81 -7.85 3.01
CA ARG A 118 -10.71 -6.92 4.15
C ARG A 118 -11.06 -5.51 3.71
N CYS A 119 -11.82 -4.81 4.53
CA CYS A 119 -12.25 -3.45 4.25
C CYS A 119 -12.09 -2.52 5.46
N CYS A 120 -12.36 -1.23 5.26
CA CYS A 120 -12.28 -0.25 6.33
C CYS A 120 -13.27 -0.52 7.46
N HIS A 121 -14.43 -1.14 7.17
CA HIS A 121 -15.41 -1.48 8.20
C HIS A 121 -14.91 -2.59 9.13
N ASP A 122 -14.12 -3.54 8.62
CA ASP A 122 -13.51 -4.59 9.45
C ASP A 122 -12.49 -3.99 10.44
N ALA A 123 -11.69 -3.02 9.97
CA ALA A 123 -10.77 -2.27 10.81
C ALA A 123 -11.51 -1.51 11.93
N ILE A 124 -12.61 -0.84 11.60
CA ILE A 124 -13.44 -0.15 12.59
C ILE A 124 -14.06 -1.14 13.59
N LYS A 125 -14.57 -2.28 13.12
CA LYS A 125 -15.14 -3.31 13.99
C LYS A 125 -14.10 -3.86 14.97
N ARG A 126 -12.87 -4.10 14.52
CA ARG A 126 -11.76 -4.54 15.39
C ARG A 126 -11.40 -3.49 16.44
N LEU A 127 -11.37 -2.22 16.06
CA LEU A 127 -11.15 -1.09 16.98
C LEU A 127 -12.26 -1.00 18.05
N GLU A 128 -13.52 -1.19 17.66
CA GLU A 128 -14.65 -1.21 18.59
C GLU A 128 -14.59 -2.41 19.55
N GLN A 129 -14.14 -3.57 19.06
CA GLN A 129 -13.93 -4.75 19.89
C GLN A 129 -12.89 -4.48 20.98
N TYR A 130 -11.71 -3.93 20.64
CA TYR A 130 -10.69 -3.58 21.63
C TYR A 130 -11.18 -2.57 22.66
N LYS A 131 -11.99 -1.59 22.24
CA LYS A 131 -12.64 -0.67 23.16
C LYS A 131 -13.54 -1.40 24.17
N GLN A 132 -14.33 -2.39 23.72
CA GLN A 132 -15.18 -3.20 24.61
C GLN A 132 -14.35 -4.05 25.58
N GLU A 133 -13.16 -4.48 25.17
CA GLU A 133 -12.18 -5.18 26.01
C GLU A 133 -11.43 -4.26 27.01
N GLY A 134 -11.76 -2.96 27.02
CA GLY A 134 -11.21 -1.98 27.97
C GLY A 134 -10.00 -1.18 27.45
N TYR A 135 -9.57 -1.38 26.20
CA TYR A 135 -8.51 -0.58 25.58
C TYR A 135 -9.07 0.76 25.10
N THR A 136 -9.09 1.75 25.98
CA THR A 136 -9.78 3.03 25.73
C THR A 136 -8.86 4.20 25.44
N SER A 137 -7.55 4.01 25.69
CA SER A 137 -6.51 5.00 25.40
C SER A 137 -5.90 4.69 24.03
N VAL A 138 -5.64 5.72 23.23
CA VAL A 138 -5.30 5.58 21.81
C VAL A 138 -4.09 6.44 21.47
N LEU A 139 -3.08 5.80 20.89
CA LEU A 139 -2.03 6.43 20.10
C LEU A 139 -2.47 6.39 18.64
N ASP A 140 -2.75 7.55 18.07
CA ASP A 140 -3.07 7.76 16.66
C ASP A 140 -1.78 8.19 15.95
N ALA A 141 -1.27 7.37 15.03
CA ALA A 141 0.06 7.53 14.45
C ALA A 141 0.05 7.42 12.92
N ASP A 142 0.86 8.27 12.27
CA ASP A 142 0.98 8.35 10.81
C ASP A 142 2.47 8.42 10.44
N ILE A 143 2.89 7.63 9.44
CA ILE A 143 4.28 7.61 8.97
C ILE A 143 4.47 8.70 7.92
N MET A 144 5.49 9.55 8.13
CA MET A 144 5.73 10.69 7.26
C MET A 144 6.08 10.24 5.84
N ALA A 145 5.23 10.60 4.88
CA ALA A 145 5.42 10.32 3.46
C ALA A 145 5.76 8.85 3.18
N PHE A 146 5.04 7.91 3.81
CA PHE A 146 5.33 6.48 3.81
C PHE A 146 5.68 5.93 2.42
N TYR A 147 4.78 6.08 1.45
CA TYR A 147 4.99 5.58 0.09
C TYR A 147 6.20 6.19 -0.61
N ASP A 148 6.58 7.42 -0.29
CA ASP A 148 7.66 8.14 -0.96
C ASP A 148 9.03 7.92 -0.28
N THR A 149 9.04 7.37 0.93
CA THR A 149 10.25 7.26 1.76
C THR A 149 10.70 5.82 2.04
N ILE A 150 9.88 4.81 1.73
CA ILE A 150 10.25 3.39 1.91
C ILE A 150 11.57 3.06 1.20
N PRO A 151 12.61 2.57 1.88
CA PRO A 151 13.83 2.13 1.22
C PRO A 151 13.58 0.92 0.31
N HIS A 152 14.03 0.95 -0.95
CA HIS A 152 13.89 -0.19 -1.87
C HIS A 152 14.52 -1.46 -1.29
N LYS A 153 15.66 -1.34 -0.61
CA LYS A 153 16.32 -2.46 0.08
C LYS A 153 15.37 -3.17 1.04
N LEU A 154 14.58 -2.42 1.82
CA LEU A 154 13.65 -3.00 2.79
C LEU A 154 12.52 -3.80 2.11
N ILE A 155 12.00 -3.29 0.99
CA ILE A 155 11.00 -4.01 0.17
C ILE A 155 11.61 -5.30 -0.36
N MET A 156 12.81 -5.20 -0.95
CA MET A 156 13.48 -6.34 -1.56
C MET A 156 13.87 -7.40 -0.53
N ASP A 157 14.31 -7.00 0.65
CA ASP A 157 14.64 -7.93 1.74
C ASP A 157 13.38 -8.65 2.25
N SER A 158 12.27 -7.92 2.42
CA SER A 158 10.97 -8.51 2.81
C SER A 158 10.48 -9.53 1.76
N LEU A 159 10.66 -9.25 0.48
CA LEU A 159 10.33 -10.19 -0.60
C LEU A 159 11.19 -11.45 -0.54
N ARG A 160 12.51 -11.29 -0.28
CA ARG A 160 13.49 -12.39 -0.22
C ARG A 160 13.29 -13.36 0.94
N GLU A 161 12.50 -13.00 1.95
CA GLU A 161 12.12 -13.91 3.04
C GLU A 161 11.39 -15.15 2.49
N LYS A 162 10.49 -14.93 1.51
CA LYS A 162 9.65 -16.00 0.93
C LYS A 162 9.96 -16.30 -0.53
N ILE A 163 10.54 -15.38 -1.29
CA ILE A 163 10.80 -15.56 -2.73
C ILE A 163 12.30 -15.71 -2.97
N ALA A 164 12.67 -16.72 -3.74
CA ALA A 164 14.03 -16.97 -4.20
C ALA A 164 14.17 -16.95 -5.73
N ASP A 165 13.06 -16.76 -6.46
CA ASP A 165 13.08 -16.56 -7.92
C ASP A 165 13.74 -15.20 -8.26
N GLY A 166 14.99 -15.26 -8.73
CA GLY A 166 15.79 -14.08 -9.03
C GLY A 166 15.22 -13.21 -10.16
N TRP A 167 14.54 -13.82 -11.14
CA TRP A 167 13.91 -13.05 -12.21
C TRP A 167 12.74 -12.22 -11.68
N VAL A 168 11.92 -12.80 -10.78
CA VAL A 168 10.82 -12.08 -10.15
C VAL A 168 11.35 -10.92 -9.30
N LEU A 169 12.36 -11.18 -8.47
CA LEU A 169 12.96 -10.15 -7.62
C LEU A 169 13.54 -9.01 -8.45
N ASN A 170 14.35 -9.31 -9.47
CA ASN A 170 14.95 -8.30 -10.34
C ASN A 170 13.90 -7.49 -11.10
N SER A 171 12.81 -8.13 -11.54
CA SER A 171 11.72 -7.43 -12.24
C SER A 171 11.01 -6.42 -11.34
N ILE A 172 10.76 -6.77 -10.06
CA ILE A 172 10.16 -5.85 -9.10
C ILE A 172 11.12 -4.70 -8.78
N GLU A 173 12.41 -5.00 -8.61
CA GLU A 173 13.43 -3.97 -8.39
C GLU A 173 13.50 -2.98 -9.55
N ASN A 174 13.44 -3.47 -10.79
CA ASN A 174 13.38 -2.63 -11.98
C ASN A 174 12.10 -1.77 -12.02
N MET A 175 10.95 -2.31 -11.59
CA MET A 175 9.70 -1.53 -11.51
C MET A 175 9.79 -0.41 -10.46
N LEU A 176 10.49 -0.64 -9.33
CA LEU A 176 10.74 0.39 -8.32
C LEU A 176 11.68 1.49 -8.83
N LYS A 177 12.68 1.11 -9.64
CA LYS A 177 13.69 2.00 -10.21
C LYS A 177 13.27 2.69 -11.51
N ALA A 178 12.11 2.36 -12.07
CA ALA A 178 11.63 2.83 -13.37
C ALA A 178 11.55 4.36 -13.51
N GLY A 179 11.54 5.08 -12.39
CA GLY A 179 11.54 6.53 -12.36
C GLY A 179 10.16 7.15 -12.56
N VAL A 180 10.14 8.48 -12.58
CA VAL A 180 8.94 9.29 -12.72
C VAL A 180 9.18 10.33 -13.81
N MET A 181 8.25 10.45 -14.75
CA MET A 181 8.22 11.52 -15.74
C MET A 181 7.42 12.71 -15.20
N GLU A 182 8.07 13.87 -15.08
CA GLU A 182 7.49 15.12 -14.61
C GLU A 182 7.97 16.28 -15.50
N ASP A 183 7.04 17.07 -16.04
CA ASP A 183 7.33 18.20 -16.94
C ASP A 183 8.29 17.87 -18.11
N GLY A 184 8.20 16.65 -18.63
CA GLY A 184 9.02 16.17 -19.75
C GLY A 184 10.42 15.67 -19.34
N ILE A 185 10.74 15.66 -18.05
CA ILE A 185 12.01 15.22 -17.49
C ILE A 185 11.78 13.90 -16.73
N VAL A 186 12.65 12.91 -16.97
CA VAL A 186 12.66 11.66 -16.19
C VAL A 186 13.52 11.86 -14.96
N HIS A 187 12.91 11.66 -13.80
CA HIS A 187 13.59 11.64 -12.51
C HIS A 187 13.79 10.21 -12.03
N GLU A 188 15.01 9.88 -11.65
CA GLU A 188 15.32 8.59 -11.03
C GLU A 188 14.63 8.45 -9.67
N THR A 189 14.28 7.20 -9.32
CA THR A 189 13.65 6.87 -8.04
C THR A 189 14.57 5.95 -7.25
N ASN A 190 15.13 6.46 -6.16
CA ASN A 190 16.07 5.72 -5.29
C ASN A 190 15.40 5.15 -4.02
N LYS A 191 14.17 5.57 -3.75
CA LYS A 191 13.33 5.11 -2.63
C LYS A 191 11.86 5.35 -2.96
N GLY A 192 11.00 4.70 -2.19
CA GLY A 192 9.56 4.76 -2.28
C GLY A 192 8.98 3.66 -3.17
N THR A 193 7.67 3.71 -3.34
CA THR A 193 6.94 2.92 -4.32
C THR A 193 5.87 3.81 -4.93
N PRO A 194 5.71 3.87 -6.27
CA PRO A 194 4.82 4.83 -6.90
C PRO A 194 3.39 4.74 -6.37
N GLN A 195 2.88 5.83 -5.81
CA GLN A 195 1.46 5.96 -5.46
C GLN A 195 0.65 5.87 -6.76
N GLY A 196 -0.14 4.81 -6.95
CA GLY A 196 -0.88 4.54 -8.19
C GLY A 196 -0.37 3.34 -8.99
N GLY A 197 0.78 2.77 -8.63
CA GLY A 197 1.20 1.45 -9.09
C GLY A 197 0.27 0.36 -8.53
N VAL A 198 0.01 -0.68 -9.32
CA VAL A 198 -0.96 -1.74 -8.96
C VAL A 198 -0.40 -2.68 -7.89
N ILE A 199 0.91 -2.92 -7.93
CA ILE A 199 1.62 -3.75 -6.95
C ILE A 199 2.04 -2.94 -5.69
N SER A 200 2.11 -1.62 -5.78
CA SER A 200 2.60 -0.74 -4.71
C SER A 200 1.91 -0.95 -3.36
N PRO A 201 0.57 -1.13 -3.27
CA PRO A 201 -0.09 -1.39 -1.99
C PRO A 201 0.36 -2.69 -1.30
N LEU A 202 0.64 -3.74 -2.08
CA LEU A 202 1.20 -4.98 -1.55
C LEU A 202 2.60 -4.74 -0.98
N LEU A 203 3.45 -4.05 -1.73
CA LEU A 203 4.82 -3.73 -1.30
C LEU A 203 4.82 -2.86 -0.03
N ALA A 204 3.94 -1.88 0.04
CA ALA A 204 3.75 -1.04 1.22
C ALA A 204 3.27 -1.86 2.43
N ASN A 205 2.38 -2.83 2.23
CA ASN A 205 1.93 -3.72 3.29
C ASN A 205 3.02 -4.67 3.80
N LEU A 206 3.95 -5.12 2.95
CA LEU A 206 5.13 -5.88 3.40
C LEU A 206 5.95 -5.09 4.43
N ILE A 207 6.09 -3.78 4.22
CA ILE A 207 6.81 -2.91 5.15
C ILE A 207 5.98 -2.64 6.42
N GLY A 208 4.69 -2.40 6.26
CA GLY A 208 3.78 -2.23 7.40
C GLY A 208 3.72 -3.47 8.31
N ASP A 209 3.87 -4.67 7.74
CA ASP A 209 3.88 -5.93 8.48
C ASP A 209 5.07 -6.07 9.44
N ILE A 210 6.17 -5.35 9.19
CA ILE A 210 7.29 -5.27 10.15
C ILE A 210 6.83 -4.58 11.44
N ILE A 211 6.04 -3.50 11.34
CA ILE A 211 5.47 -2.80 12.49
C ILE A 211 4.47 -3.72 13.19
N ASP A 212 3.59 -4.36 12.41
CA ASP A 212 2.54 -5.23 12.94
C ASP A 212 3.16 -6.34 13.81
N LYS A 213 4.17 -7.04 13.31
CA LYS A 213 4.84 -8.14 14.02
C LYS A 213 5.54 -7.68 15.30
N GLU A 214 6.19 -6.52 15.29
CA GLU A 214 6.84 -5.98 16.50
C GLU A 214 5.79 -5.57 17.55
N LEU A 215 4.67 -4.97 17.12
CA LEU A 215 3.54 -4.65 18.02
C LEU A 215 2.89 -5.91 18.61
N GLU A 216 2.66 -6.94 17.79
CA GLU A 216 2.14 -8.24 18.25
C GLU A 216 3.08 -8.90 19.25
N LYS A 217 4.38 -8.91 18.97
CA LYS A 217 5.41 -9.47 19.84
C LYS A 217 5.48 -8.75 21.19
N ALA A 218 5.28 -7.44 21.20
CA ALA A 218 5.22 -6.63 22.42
C ALA A 218 3.85 -6.69 23.13
N GLY A 219 2.85 -7.38 22.56
CA GLY A 219 1.53 -7.55 23.16
C GLY A 219 0.60 -6.34 23.03
N TYR A 220 0.94 -5.35 22.20
CA TYR A 220 0.10 -4.19 21.97
C TYR A 220 -1.13 -4.55 21.13
N LYS A 221 -2.27 -3.91 21.43
CA LYS A 221 -3.45 -3.95 20.56
C LYS A 221 -3.35 -2.82 19.55
N PHE A 222 -3.56 -3.11 18.28
CA PHE A 222 -3.49 -2.11 17.24
C PHE A 222 -4.43 -2.44 16.09
N VAL A 223 -4.71 -1.44 15.25
CA VAL A 223 -5.44 -1.60 14.00
C VAL A 223 -4.72 -0.76 12.96
N ARG A 224 -4.36 -1.37 11.82
CA ARG A 224 -3.66 -0.70 10.71
C ARG A 224 -4.46 -0.80 9.41
N TYR A 225 -4.50 0.32 8.69
CA TYR A 225 -5.01 0.41 7.34
C TYR A 225 -3.99 1.15 6.47
N ALA A 226 -3.20 0.39 5.71
CA ALA A 226 -2.07 0.92 4.95
C ALA A 226 -1.04 1.61 5.87
N ASP A 227 -0.83 2.92 5.70
CA ASP A 227 0.06 3.79 6.48
C ASP A 227 -0.58 4.40 7.73
N ASP A 228 -1.91 4.36 7.84
CA ASP A 228 -2.68 4.86 8.97
C ASP A 228 -2.86 3.73 10.00
N PHE A 229 -2.43 3.95 11.25
CA PHE A 229 -2.58 2.96 12.31
C PHE A 229 -2.79 3.60 13.68
N VAL A 230 -3.49 2.85 14.52
CA VAL A 230 -3.73 3.20 15.91
C VAL A 230 -3.26 2.08 16.82
N VAL A 231 -2.61 2.45 17.93
CA VAL A 231 -2.24 1.55 19.01
C VAL A 231 -3.11 1.86 20.22
N MET A 232 -3.67 0.84 20.86
CA MET A 232 -4.64 0.97 21.92
C MET A 232 -4.09 0.38 23.22
N THR A 233 -4.21 1.13 24.29
CA THR A 233 -3.76 0.78 25.64
C THR A 233 -4.94 0.85 26.61
N LYS A 234 -4.82 0.18 27.78
CA LYS A 234 -5.89 0.23 28.78
C LYS A 234 -5.88 1.56 29.51
N THR A 235 -4.70 2.09 29.79
CA THR A 235 -4.52 3.35 30.51
C THR A 235 -3.79 4.39 29.67
N LYS A 236 -3.98 5.66 30.00
CA LYS A 236 -3.31 6.77 29.33
C LYS A 236 -1.80 6.79 29.63
N ASP A 237 -1.40 6.27 30.79
CA ASP A 237 -0.01 6.27 31.26
C ASP A 237 0.86 5.29 30.47
N GLU A 238 0.25 4.31 29.79
CA GLU A 238 0.92 3.39 28.87
C GLU A 238 1.25 4.03 27.51
N LEU A 239 0.56 5.12 27.12
CA LEU A 239 0.70 5.72 25.80
C LEU A 239 2.10 6.28 25.48
N PRO A 240 2.80 6.97 26.41
CA PRO A 240 4.17 7.42 26.17
C PRO A 240 5.14 6.28 25.88
N ALA A 241 5.00 5.15 26.58
CA ALA A 241 5.81 3.96 26.34
C ALA A 241 5.50 3.33 24.98
N ALA A 242 4.21 3.21 24.62
CA ALA A 242 3.79 2.75 23.30
C ALA A 242 4.33 3.65 22.18
N LEU A 243 4.27 4.98 22.34
CA LEU A 243 4.80 5.94 21.38
C LEU A 243 6.32 5.80 21.23
N SER A 244 7.05 5.67 22.34
CA SER A 244 8.50 5.47 22.32
C SER A 244 8.87 4.20 21.55
N TYR A 245 8.18 3.09 21.82
CA TYR A 245 8.40 1.82 21.13
C TYR A 245 8.09 1.90 19.63
N VAL A 246 6.97 2.53 19.25
CA VAL A 246 6.63 2.76 17.83
C VAL A 246 7.69 3.62 17.14
N LYS A 247 8.20 4.67 17.80
CA LYS A 247 9.30 5.50 17.26
C LYS A 247 10.58 4.69 17.06
N GLU A 248 10.92 3.80 18.00
CA GLU A 248 12.08 2.93 17.90
C GLU A 248 11.97 1.96 16.70
N ILE A 249 10.81 1.32 16.52
CA ILE A 249 10.57 0.43 15.36
C ILE A 249 10.72 1.22 14.05
N ILE A 250 10.05 2.37 13.94
CA ILE A 250 10.01 3.16 12.70
C ILE A 250 11.39 3.72 12.36
N ALA A 251 12.14 4.21 13.35
CA ALA A 251 13.48 4.72 13.12
C ALA A 251 14.50 3.59 12.89
N GLY A 252 14.50 2.58 13.75
CA GLY A 252 15.52 1.53 13.79
C GLY A 252 15.34 0.44 12.74
N LYS A 253 14.11 -0.02 12.49
CA LYS A 253 13.83 -1.10 11.53
C LYS A 253 13.52 -0.57 10.13
N LEU A 254 12.80 0.55 10.07
CA LEU A 254 12.27 1.08 8.81
C LEU A 254 13.11 2.23 8.25
N GLY A 255 13.94 2.89 9.07
CA GLY A 255 14.72 4.07 8.66
C GLY A 255 13.85 5.27 8.32
N MET A 256 12.64 5.35 8.88
CA MET A 256 11.62 6.36 8.61
C MET A 256 11.29 7.17 9.87
N LYS A 257 10.34 8.10 9.78
CA LYS A 257 9.89 8.95 10.90
C LYS A 257 8.37 9.03 10.96
N LEU A 258 7.83 9.16 12.18
CA LEU A 258 6.44 9.55 12.37
C LEU A 258 6.21 11.00 11.97
N SER A 259 4.98 11.30 11.57
CA SER A 259 4.50 12.68 11.42
C SER A 259 4.12 13.22 12.79
N GLU A 260 5.00 14.02 13.41
CA GLU A 260 4.78 14.57 14.76
C GLU A 260 3.46 15.37 14.83
N ASP A 261 3.15 16.19 13.82
CA ASP A 261 1.92 17.00 13.78
C ASP A 261 0.62 16.18 13.72
N LYS A 262 0.69 14.95 13.20
CA LYS A 262 -0.46 14.04 13.10
C LYS A 262 -0.50 13.03 14.23
N THR A 263 0.61 12.80 14.91
CA THR A 263 0.71 11.82 15.98
C THR A 263 0.04 12.35 17.23
N LYS A 264 -0.93 11.62 17.79
CA LYS A 264 -1.75 12.09 18.91
C LYS A 264 -1.92 11.02 19.98
N LEU A 265 -1.76 11.43 21.22
CA LEU A 265 -2.13 10.66 22.40
C LEU A 265 -3.52 11.12 22.87
N THR A 266 -4.52 10.26 22.70
CA THR A 266 -5.93 10.58 22.92
C THR A 266 -6.65 9.39 23.55
N ASN A 267 -7.96 9.49 23.67
CA ASN A 267 -8.83 8.42 24.14
C ASN A 267 -10.23 8.60 23.51
N PHE A 268 -11.12 7.64 23.73
CA PHE A 268 -12.49 7.77 23.22
C PHE A 268 -13.25 8.94 23.82
N GLU A 269 -12.96 9.41 25.04
CA GLU A 269 -13.69 10.53 25.66
C GLU A 269 -13.38 11.89 24.98
N ARG A 270 -12.09 12.16 24.75
CA ARG A 270 -11.60 13.33 23.99
C ARG A 270 -12.01 13.22 22.53
N GLY A 271 -11.91 12.01 22.01
CA GLY A 271 -12.25 11.64 20.66
C GLY A 271 -11.08 11.76 19.69
N PHE A 272 -11.22 11.07 18.56
CA PHE A 272 -10.24 11.01 17.48
C PHE A 272 -10.89 10.61 16.17
N ARG A 273 -10.14 10.73 15.07
CA ARG A 273 -10.61 10.40 13.74
C ARG A 273 -9.78 9.25 13.19
N PHE A 274 -10.43 8.20 12.73
CA PHE A 274 -9.76 7.08 12.08
C PHE A 274 -10.59 6.58 10.90
N LEU A 275 -9.94 6.39 9.74
CA LEU A 275 -10.57 5.93 8.49
C LEU A 275 -11.84 6.69 8.08
N GLY A 276 -11.85 8.00 8.35
CA GLY A 276 -12.95 8.89 7.99
C GLY A 276 -14.14 8.87 8.94
N TYR A 277 -14.05 8.16 10.07
CA TYR A 277 -15.02 8.17 11.17
C TYR A 277 -14.48 9.00 12.34
N ASP A 278 -15.38 9.76 12.98
CA ASP A 278 -15.11 10.43 14.25
C ASP A 278 -15.64 9.56 15.40
N PHE A 279 -14.77 9.29 16.38
CA PHE A 279 -15.07 8.52 17.59
C PHE A 279 -15.07 9.47 18.79
N LYS A 280 -16.15 9.49 19.60
CA LYS A 280 -16.21 10.26 20.85
C LYS A 280 -17.22 9.67 21.85
N GLY A 281 -16.80 9.28 23.04
CA GLY A 281 -17.64 8.58 24.01
C GLY A 281 -18.27 7.34 23.38
N LYS A 282 -19.61 7.26 23.37
CA LYS A 282 -20.37 6.21 22.66
C LYS A 282 -20.63 6.53 21.18
N TYR A 283 -20.36 7.75 20.74
CA TYR A 283 -20.61 8.20 19.38
C TYR A 283 -19.57 7.66 18.39
N LYS A 284 -20.07 7.18 17.25
CA LYS A 284 -19.35 6.89 16.02
C LYS A 284 -20.16 7.48 14.86
N GLY A 285 -19.53 8.31 14.04
CA GLY A 285 -20.19 8.86 12.85
C GLY A 285 -19.21 9.22 11.75
N ILE A 286 -19.71 9.35 10.52
CA ILE A 286 -18.91 9.77 9.38
C ILE A 286 -18.42 11.20 9.62
N SER A 287 -17.11 11.41 9.48
CA SER A 287 -16.54 12.74 9.70
C SER A 287 -17.08 13.76 8.72
N THR A 288 -17.22 15.02 9.17
CA THR A 288 -17.68 16.13 8.32
C THR A 288 -16.81 16.29 7.08
N LYS A 289 -15.52 15.97 7.19
CA LYS A 289 -14.56 15.97 6.07
C LYS A 289 -14.92 14.90 5.03
N SER A 290 -15.24 13.68 5.46
CA SER A 290 -15.67 12.60 4.58
C SER A 290 -17.02 12.92 3.92
N LEU A 291 -17.97 13.46 4.69
CA LEU A 291 -19.28 13.91 4.17
C LEU A 291 -19.14 14.99 3.10
N ASN A 292 -18.30 16.00 3.33
CA ASN A 292 -18.06 17.07 2.36
C ASN A 292 -17.39 16.54 1.09
N LYS A 293 -16.49 15.54 1.20
CA LYS A 293 -15.89 14.87 0.05
C LYS A 293 -16.92 14.07 -0.75
N LEU A 294 -17.86 13.42 -0.07
CA LEU A 294 -18.96 12.68 -0.71
C LEU A 294 -19.89 13.64 -1.48
N LYS A 295 -20.25 14.77 -0.86
CA LYS A 295 -21.06 15.84 -1.48
C LYS A 295 -20.37 16.55 -2.64
N SER A 296 -19.03 16.56 -2.70
CA SER A 296 -18.28 17.11 -3.83
C SER A 296 -18.08 16.14 -4.99
N LEU A 297 -18.47 14.87 -4.81
CA LEU A 297 -18.40 13.81 -5.84
C LEU A 297 -19.77 13.49 -6.46
N SER A 298 -20.84 14.04 -5.87
CA SER A 298 -22.22 14.08 -6.39
C SER A 298 -22.46 15.38 -7.15
#